data_AF-A0A0Q5PGX9-F1
#
_entry.id   AF-A0A0Q5PGX9-F1
#
_cell.length_a   1.000
_cell.length_b   1.000
_cell.length_c   1.000
_cell.angle_alpha   90.00
_cell.angle_beta   90.00
_cell.angle_gamma   90.00
#
_symmetry.space_group_name_H-M   'P 1'
#
loop_
_entity.id
_entity.type
_entity.pdbx_description
1 polymer ?
#
loop_
_entity_poly.entity_id
_entity_poly.type
_entity_poly.pdbx_seq_one_letter_code
_entity_poly.pdbx_strand_id
1 'polypeptide(L)'
;MDVVFHDDDGTVLDASGEIDSTGIVLNSRGGARGAANARNTAYATALRLILGRLARADVELTEIFVDSTRVQHLPMDERRVLTASELRRDPAGAFSLLSGRMGRVGSRRVVGGGNRNKRLRFAVLGRVEPLRMARVVGATEAGAAPAAARRLSADILTKVEADHIWHAIRDLTAGMDHPFGESSTYDLITDDGVRLPPKAVFGLAATRALGFKVEPHHFSAGWGQPCFRILLAAGYRIEAKQEDGNFDPDPRIWVEGERRLAVHMRRERGRGLAQAKKVDYGRRHGRLVCERCGFDPVTVYGSEAGEACIEVHHAATEVRLMADGHETRLEDLICLCANCHRYVHRLSASSVG
;
A
#
# COMPACT_ATOMS: atom_id res chain seq x y z
N MET A 1 -16.31 0.91 13.00
CA MET A 1 -15.58 0.23 14.09
C MET A 1 -14.94 -1.02 13.51
N ASP A 2 -13.61 -1.11 13.52
CA ASP A 2 -12.93 -2.34 13.09
C ASP A 2 -13.11 -3.43 14.13
N VAL A 3 -13.33 -4.67 13.71
CA VAL A 3 -13.58 -5.79 14.62
C VAL A 3 -12.83 -7.07 14.26
N VAL A 4 -12.63 -7.91 15.26
CA VAL A 4 -12.25 -9.32 15.12
C VAL A 4 -13.40 -10.21 15.60
N PHE A 5 -13.61 -11.35 14.93
CA PHE A 5 -14.68 -12.28 15.27
C PHE A 5 -14.18 -13.39 16.20
N HIS A 6 -15.04 -13.90 17.05
CA HIS A 6 -14.75 -14.97 17.99
C HIS A 6 -15.61 -16.19 17.69
N ASP A 7 -15.10 -17.38 18.01
CA ASP A 7 -15.92 -18.60 18.05
C ASP A 7 -16.87 -18.62 19.26
N ASP A 8 -17.55 -19.75 19.48
CA ASP A 8 -18.50 -19.90 20.59
C ASP A 8 -17.81 -20.06 21.96
N ASP A 9 -16.51 -20.42 21.96
CA ASP A 9 -15.67 -20.51 23.16
C ASP A 9 -14.98 -19.17 23.50
N GLY A 10 -15.18 -18.14 22.66
CA GLY A 10 -14.58 -16.82 22.82
C GLY A 10 -13.18 -16.68 22.22
N THR A 11 -12.67 -17.71 21.53
CA THR A 11 -11.37 -17.68 20.85
C THR A 11 -11.43 -16.75 19.66
N VAL A 12 -10.43 -15.86 19.53
CA VAL A 12 -10.30 -14.97 18.38
C VAL A 12 -10.02 -15.78 17.11
N LEU A 13 -10.86 -15.58 16.09
CA LEU A 13 -10.68 -16.15 14.76
C LEU A 13 -9.76 -15.24 13.93
N ASP A 14 -8.93 -15.84 13.06
CA ASP A 14 -8.34 -15.11 11.94
C ASP A 14 -9.43 -14.78 10.91
N ALA A 15 -10.24 -13.78 11.27
CA ALA A 15 -11.31 -13.18 10.49
C ALA A 15 -11.57 -11.78 11.06
N SER A 16 -11.46 -10.78 10.20
CA SER A 16 -11.64 -9.36 10.55
C SER A 16 -12.78 -8.75 9.77
N GLY A 17 -13.31 -7.65 10.28
CA GLY A 17 -14.45 -6.96 9.69
C GLY A 17 -14.55 -5.52 10.13
N GLU A 18 -15.65 -4.89 9.72
CA GLU A 18 -16.05 -3.56 10.15
C GLU A 18 -17.51 -3.61 10.59
N ILE A 19 -17.86 -2.85 11.61
CA ILE A 19 -19.24 -2.65 12.05
C ILE A 19 -19.51 -1.16 12.09
N ASP A 20 -20.61 -0.76 11.46
CA ASP A 20 -21.12 0.60 11.48
C ASP A 20 -22.63 0.58 11.76
N SER A 21 -23.26 1.76 11.82
CA SER A 21 -24.69 1.87 12.15
C SER A 21 -25.63 1.16 11.17
N THR A 22 -25.18 0.88 9.95
CA THR A 22 -25.93 0.24 8.85
C THR A 22 -25.60 -1.24 8.69
N GLY A 23 -24.79 -1.83 9.59
CA GLY A 23 -24.58 -3.27 9.72
C GLY A 23 -23.11 -3.69 9.74
N ILE A 24 -22.82 -4.88 9.19
CA ILE A 24 -21.51 -5.55 9.32
C ILE A 24 -20.85 -5.77 7.98
N VAL A 25 -19.53 -5.66 7.95
CA VAL A 25 -18.64 -6.09 6.87
C VAL A 25 -17.81 -7.28 7.37
N LEU A 26 -17.73 -8.34 6.58
CA LEU A 26 -16.70 -9.38 6.73
C LEU A 26 -15.66 -9.23 5.62
N ASN A 27 -14.39 -9.08 5.99
CA ASN A 27 -13.30 -8.89 5.03
C ASN A 27 -12.97 -10.17 4.26
N SER A 28 -12.59 -10.02 2.99
CA SER A 28 -12.19 -11.14 2.12
C SER A 28 -11.03 -11.96 2.68
N ARG A 29 -11.04 -13.27 2.50
CA ARG A 29 -9.84 -14.11 2.66
C ARG A 29 -8.89 -13.93 1.47
N GLY A 30 -7.60 -13.81 1.77
CA GLY A 30 -6.53 -13.64 0.79
C GLY A 30 -5.31 -14.48 1.13
N GLY A 31 -4.42 -14.66 0.16
CA GLY A 31 -3.23 -15.51 0.28
C GLY A 31 -3.52 -17.00 0.12
N ALA A 32 -2.52 -17.75 -0.33
CA ALA A 32 -2.58 -19.21 -0.38
C ALA A 32 -2.55 -19.80 1.05
N ARG A 33 -3.07 -21.01 1.23
CA ARG A 33 -3.05 -21.67 2.55
C ARG A 33 -1.60 -21.85 2.99
N GLY A 34 -1.24 -21.33 4.17
CA GLY A 34 0.13 -21.39 4.70
C GLY A 34 1.10 -20.36 4.13
N ALA A 35 0.67 -19.48 3.21
CA ALA A 35 1.53 -18.40 2.73
C ALA A 35 1.68 -17.30 3.79
N ALA A 36 2.83 -16.62 3.83
CA ALA A 36 3.09 -15.50 4.74
C ALA A 36 2.14 -14.30 4.55
N ASN A 37 1.37 -14.26 3.46
CA ASN A 37 0.34 -13.26 3.19
C ASN A 37 -1.09 -13.80 3.37
N ALA A 38 -1.25 -15.01 3.91
CA ALA A 38 -2.55 -15.59 4.25
C ALA A 38 -3.24 -14.70 5.29
N ARG A 39 -4.49 -14.36 5.04
CA ARG A 39 -5.29 -13.51 5.92
C ARG A 39 -6.73 -13.94 5.93
N ASN A 40 -7.41 -13.72 7.04
CA ASN A 40 -8.77 -14.16 7.26
C ASN A 40 -8.92 -15.66 6.96
N THR A 41 -7.95 -16.49 7.37
CA THR A 41 -7.94 -17.92 7.05
C THR A 41 -9.14 -18.66 7.65
N ALA A 42 -9.72 -18.14 8.74
CA ALA A 42 -10.95 -18.62 9.37
C ALA A 42 -12.23 -17.98 8.78
N TYR A 43 -12.16 -17.32 7.61
CA TYR A 43 -13.30 -16.65 6.95
C TYR A 43 -14.56 -17.51 6.87
N ALA A 44 -14.44 -18.78 6.46
CA ALA A 44 -15.60 -19.66 6.32
C ALA A 44 -16.22 -20.03 7.68
N THR A 45 -15.41 -20.11 8.73
CA THR A 45 -15.88 -20.36 10.11
C THR A 45 -16.61 -19.12 10.63
N ALA A 46 -15.98 -17.94 10.52
CA ALA A 46 -16.59 -16.68 10.91
C ALA A 46 -17.91 -16.42 10.17
N LEU A 47 -17.96 -16.67 8.86
CA LEU A 47 -19.18 -16.49 8.08
C LEU A 47 -20.34 -17.38 8.57
N ARG A 48 -20.08 -18.64 8.93
CA ARG A 48 -21.11 -19.54 9.48
C ARG A 48 -21.62 -19.04 10.82
N LEU A 49 -20.72 -18.63 11.71
CA LEU A 49 -21.08 -18.10 13.02
C LEU A 49 -21.90 -16.82 12.89
N ILE A 50 -21.47 -15.88 12.04
CA ILE A 50 -22.22 -14.64 11.78
C ILE A 50 -23.63 -14.95 11.27
N LEU A 51 -23.78 -15.82 10.27
CA LEU A 51 -25.10 -16.20 9.75
C LEU A 51 -25.97 -16.88 10.82
N GLY A 52 -25.42 -17.82 11.58
CA GLY A 52 -26.14 -18.53 12.62
C GLY A 52 -26.56 -17.63 13.78
N ARG A 53 -25.69 -16.70 14.19
CA ARG A 53 -25.97 -15.70 15.23
C ARG A 53 -27.03 -14.70 14.77
N LEU A 54 -26.90 -14.16 13.55
CA LEU A 54 -27.89 -13.23 12.99
C LEU A 54 -29.26 -13.89 12.75
N ALA A 55 -29.31 -15.17 12.41
CA ALA A 55 -30.57 -15.89 12.24
C ALA A 55 -31.35 -16.09 13.54
N ARG A 56 -30.68 -16.08 14.69
CA ARG A 56 -31.28 -16.22 16.03
C ARG A 56 -31.48 -14.89 16.74
N ALA A 57 -30.85 -13.83 16.24
CA ALA A 57 -30.90 -12.52 16.85
C ALA A 57 -32.11 -11.73 16.34
N ASP A 58 -32.63 -10.84 17.19
CA ASP A 58 -33.61 -9.84 16.81
C ASP A 58 -32.93 -8.67 16.07
N VAL A 59 -32.42 -8.98 14.88
CA VAL A 59 -31.80 -8.04 13.95
C VAL A 59 -32.46 -8.18 12.60
N GLU A 60 -33.19 -7.14 12.19
CA GLU A 60 -33.79 -7.11 10.87
C GLU A 60 -32.72 -6.83 9.82
N LEU A 61 -32.24 -7.88 9.16
CA LEU A 61 -31.44 -7.72 7.95
C LEU A 61 -32.33 -7.30 6.77
N THR A 62 -31.75 -6.57 5.81
CA THR A 62 -32.35 -6.34 4.50
C THR A 62 -31.78 -7.33 3.50
N GLU A 63 -30.48 -7.27 3.28
CA GLU A 63 -29.76 -8.08 2.30
C GLU A 63 -28.29 -8.27 2.67
N ILE A 64 -27.70 -9.32 2.09
CA ILE A 64 -26.27 -9.59 2.14
C ILE A 64 -25.75 -9.52 0.71
N PHE A 65 -24.70 -8.72 0.49
CA PHE A 65 -24.14 -8.50 -0.84
C PHE A 65 -22.62 -8.47 -0.82
N VAL A 66 -22.01 -8.72 -1.99
CA VAL A 66 -20.56 -8.57 -2.16
C VAL A 66 -20.21 -7.07 -2.23
N ASP A 67 -19.27 -6.65 -1.39
CA ASP A 67 -18.82 -5.26 -1.28
C ASP A 67 -17.30 -5.15 -1.48
N SER A 68 -16.83 -5.76 -2.56
CA SER A 68 -15.44 -5.63 -3.01
C SER A 68 -15.33 -4.47 -3.99
N THR A 69 -14.25 -3.68 -3.93
CA THR A 69 -14.03 -2.50 -4.81
C THR A 69 -14.29 -2.79 -6.29
N ARG A 70 -13.90 -3.98 -6.76
CA ARG A 70 -14.05 -4.41 -8.16
C ARG A 70 -15.51 -4.59 -8.61
N VAL A 71 -16.47 -4.73 -7.71
CA VAL A 71 -17.89 -4.93 -8.03
C VAL A 71 -18.75 -3.76 -7.57
N GLN A 72 -18.17 -2.72 -6.97
CA GLN A 72 -18.95 -1.60 -6.44
C GLN A 72 -19.67 -0.79 -7.53
N HIS A 73 -19.19 -0.85 -8.77
CA HIS A 73 -19.84 -0.25 -9.94
C HIS A 73 -21.05 -1.03 -10.44
N LEU A 74 -21.22 -2.29 -10.01
CA LEU A 74 -22.38 -3.11 -10.39
C LEU A 74 -23.61 -2.71 -9.56
N PRO A 75 -24.82 -2.85 -10.12
CA PRO A 75 -26.05 -2.59 -9.38
C PRO A 75 -26.24 -3.59 -8.22
N MET A 76 -27.07 -3.22 -7.24
CA MET A 76 -27.23 -3.98 -5.99
C MET A 76 -27.74 -5.41 -6.21
N ASP A 77 -28.67 -5.59 -7.15
CA ASP A 77 -29.25 -6.89 -7.50
C ASP A 77 -28.21 -7.88 -8.05
N GLU A 78 -27.22 -7.42 -8.81
CA GLU A 78 -26.09 -8.24 -9.29
C GLU A 78 -25.08 -8.57 -8.19
N ARG A 79 -25.04 -7.79 -7.12
CA ARG A 79 -24.12 -7.97 -5.98
C ARG A 79 -24.74 -8.78 -4.84
N ARG A 80 -26.07 -8.81 -4.76
CA ARG A 80 -26.83 -9.47 -3.70
C ARG A 80 -26.65 -10.98 -3.77
N VAL A 81 -26.28 -11.57 -2.63
CA VAL A 81 -26.02 -13.01 -2.51
C VAL A 81 -27.03 -13.72 -1.62
N LEU A 82 -27.64 -13.01 -0.67
CA LEU A 82 -28.67 -13.57 0.19
C LEU A 82 -29.64 -12.47 0.63
N THR A 83 -30.94 -12.76 0.63
CA THR A 83 -31.93 -11.87 1.25
C THR A 83 -32.15 -12.25 2.71
N ALA A 84 -32.72 -11.34 3.50
CA ALA A 84 -33.10 -11.65 4.87
C ALA A 84 -34.18 -12.74 4.97
N SER A 85 -35.10 -12.81 3.99
CA SER A 85 -36.12 -13.86 3.95
C SER A 85 -35.54 -15.24 3.66
N GLU A 86 -34.50 -15.33 2.83
CA GLU A 86 -33.78 -16.58 2.57
C GLU A 86 -33.01 -17.06 3.81
N LEU A 87 -32.35 -16.14 4.51
CA LEU A 87 -31.65 -16.48 5.76
C LEU A 87 -32.61 -17.00 6.84
N ARG A 88 -33.77 -16.35 7.01
CA ARG A 88 -34.77 -16.78 8.00
C ARG A 88 -35.40 -18.13 7.67
N ARG A 89 -35.61 -18.42 6.37
CA ARG A 89 -36.24 -19.67 5.92
C ARG A 89 -35.34 -20.89 6.15
N ASP A 90 -34.05 -20.76 5.83
CA ASP A 90 -33.09 -21.85 5.97
C ASP A 90 -31.73 -21.35 6.47
N PRO A 91 -31.58 -21.11 7.79
CA PRO A 91 -30.31 -20.71 8.38
C PRO A 91 -29.19 -21.73 8.15
N ALA A 92 -29.52 -23.02 8.11
CA ALA A 92 -28.54 -24.10 7.97
C ALA A 92 -27.96 -24.16 6.54
N GLY A 93 -28.80 -24.00 5.52
CA GLY A 93 -28.38 -23.95 4.11
C GLY A 93 -27.91 -22.57 3.63
N ALA A 94 -28.16 -21.50 4.39
CA ALA A 94 -27.79 -20.13 4.04
C ALA A 94 -26.32 -19.98 3.65
N PHE A 95 -25.40 -20.63 4.38
CA PHE A 95 -23.97 -20.60 4.07
C PHE A 95 -23.67 -21.15 2.67
N SER A 96 -24.23 -22.31 2.35
CA SER A 96 -24.00 -22.99 1.06
C SER A 96 -24.57 -22.17 -0.11
N LEU A 97 -25.78 -21.64 0.07
CA LEU A 97 -26.45 -20.79 -0.91
C LEU A 97 -25.66 -19.51 -1.17
N LEU A 98 -25.31 -18.79 -0.09
CA LEU A 98 -24.54 -17.55 -0.14
C LEU A 98 -23.16 -17.78 -0.76
N SER A 99 -22.45 -18.83 -0.36
CA SER A 99 -21.11 -19.17 -0.87
C SER A 99 -21.13 -19.48 -2.38
N GLY A 100 -22.15 -20.21 -2.85
CA GLY A 100 -22.35 -20.48 -4.27
C GLY A 100 -22.62 -19.21 -5.09
N ARG A 101 -23.52 -18.34 -4.62
CA ARG A 101 -23.86 -17.08 -5.29
C ARG A 101 -22.71 -16.08 -5.27
N MET A 102 -22.03 -15.92 -4.14
CA MET A 102 -20.84 -15.07 -4.00
C MET A 102 -19.75 -15.40 -5.03
N GLY A 103 -19.56 -16.69 -5.35
CA GLY A 103 -18.62 -17.11 -6.38
C GLY A 103 -18.95 -16.58 -7.78
N ARG A 104 -20.23 -16.33 -8.09
CA ARG A 104 -20.69 -15.85 -9.40
C ARG A 104 -20.62 -14.34 -9.56
N VAL A 105 -20.80 -13.58 -8.48
CA VAL A 105 -20.81 -12.10 -8.51
C VAL A 105 -19.52 -11.55 -9.13
N GLY A 106 -19.62 -10.80 -10.23
CA GLY A 106 -18.46 -10.23 -10.94
C GLY A 106 -17.51 -11.26 -11.56
N SER A 107 -17.91 -12.53 -11.69
CA SER A 107 -17.19 -13.55 -12.45
C SER A 107 -17.54 -13.41 -13.93
N ARG A 108 -16.52 -13.35 -14.81
CA ARG A 108 -16.71 -13.50 -16.27
C ARG A 108 -16.87 -14.97 -16.70
N ARG A 109 -16.59 -15.92 -15.81
CA ARG A 109 -16.69 -17.36 -16.09
C ARG A 109 -18.11 -17.85 -15.79
N VAL A 110 -18.74 -18.44 -16.81
CA VAL A 110 -20.04 -19.13 -16.74
C VAL A 110 -19.91 -20.52 -16.10
N VAL A 111 -18.74 -21.17 -16.26
CA VAL A 111 -18.44 -22.53 -15.79
C VAL A 111 -17.20 -22.52 -14.89
N GLY A 112 -17.25 -23.27 -13.79
CA GLY A 112 -16.19 -23.33 -12.77
C GLY A 112 -16.27 -22.15 -11.80
N GLY A 113 -16.82 -22.41 -10.61
CA GLY A 113 -17.20 -21.38 -9.63
C GLY A 113 -16.08 -20.38 -9.30
N GLY A 114 -16.41 -19.09 -9.33
CA GLY A 114 -15.47 -18.02 -8.99
C GLY A 114 -15.18 -17.92 -7.49
N ASN A 115 -14.36 -16.93 -7.12
CA ASN A 115 -13.85 -16.76 -5.76
C ASN A 115 -14.98 -16.65 -4.71
N ARG A 116 -14.99 -17.56 -3.72
CA ARG A 116 -15.97 -17.62 -2.61
C ARG A 116 -15.46 -17.00 -1.30
N ASN A 117 -14.42 -16.19 -1.37
CA ASN A 117 -13.75 -15.56 -0.23
C ASN A 117 -13.80 -14.03 -0.35
N LYS A 118 -14.92 -13.47 -0.79
CA LYS A 118 -15.04 -12.04 -1.12
C LYS A 118 -15.38 -11.20 0.11
N ARG A 119 -15.24 -9.88 0.02
CA ARG A 119 -15.73 -8.98 1.06
C ARG A 119 -17.26 -8.93 1.01
N LEU A 120 -17.93 -9.16 2.13
CA LEU A 120 -19.38 -9.20 2.25
C LEU A 120 -19.89 -8.08 3.16
N ARG A 121 -21.04 -7.50 2.80
CA ARG A 121 -21.79 -6.57 3.63
C ARG A 121 -23.13 -7.22 4.02
N PHE A 122 -23.44 -7.17 5.31
CA PHE A 122 -24.71 -7.58 5.91
C PHE A 122 -25.45 -6.30 6.27
N ALA A 123 -26.38 -5.87 5.43
CA ALA A 123 -27.13 -4.65 5.65
C ALA A 123 -28.30 -4.91 6.61
N VAL A 124 -28.51 -3.98 7.54
CA VAL A 124 -29.64 -4.01 8.48
C VAL A 124 -30.69 -2.98 8.08
N LEU A 125 -31.94 -3.23 8.45
CA LEU A 125 -33.01 -2.27 8.35
C LEU A 125 -32.87 -1.24 9.48
N GLY A 126 -32.85 0.03 9.13
CA GLY A 126 -32.66 1.12 10.10
C GLY A 126 -31.22 1.26 10.56
N ARG A 127 -31.03 1.69 11.82
CA ARG A 127 -29.71 1.84 12.44
C ARG A 127 -29.58 0.96 13.67
N VAL A 128 -28.46 0.25 13.78
CA VAL A 128 -28.12 -0.52 14.98
C VAL A 128 -26.83 0.04 15.57
N GLU A 129 -26.77 0.16 16.90
CA GLU A 129 -25.55 0.58 17.58
C GLU A 129 -24.41 -0.43 17.32
N PRO A 130 -23.20 0.01 16.90
CA PRO A 130 -22.10 -0.88 16.56
C PRO A 130 -21.71 -1.86 17.68
N LEU A 131 -21.74 -1.42 18.95
CA LEU A 131 -21.42 -2.27 20.10
C LEU A 131 -22.47 -3.35 20.34
N ARG A 132 -23.77 -3.03 20.16
CA ARG A 132 -24.85 -4.03 20.21
C ARG A 132 -24.65 -5.08 19.10
N MET A 133 -24.37 -4.62 17.88
CA MET A 133 -24.14 -5.51 16.75
C MET A 133 -22.91 -6.41 16.95
N ALA A 134 -21.81 -5.87 17.49
CA ALA A 134 -20.61 -6.62 17.83
C ALA A 134 -20.91 -7.77 18.81
N ARG A 135 -21.70 -7.50 19.86
CA ARG A 135 -22.14 -8.55 20.81
C ARG A 135 -22.97 -9.63 20.13
N VAL A 136 -23.90 -9.25 19.25
CA VAL A 136 -24.75 -10.20 18.50
C VAL A 136 -23.90 -11.17 17.68
N VAL A 137 -22.92 -10.67 16.94
CA VAL A 137 -22.09 -11.51 16.07
C VAL A 137 -20.84 -12.08 16.73
N GLY A 138 -20.69 -11.89 18.04
CA GLY A 138 -19.52 -12.32 18.81
C GLY A 138 -18.24 -11.72 18.25
N ALA A 139 -18.19 -10.40 18.19
CA ALA A 139 -17.04 -9.62 17.76
C ALA A 139 -16.61 -8.65 18.86
N THR A 140 -15.33 -8.35 18.91
CA THR A 140 -14.78 -7.27 19.75
C THR A 140 -14.14 -6.21 18.88
N GLU A 141 -14.08 -4.98 19.38
CA GLU A 141 -13.32 -3.93 18.71
C GLU A 141 -11.87 -4.40 18.57
N ALA A 142 -11.33 -4.28 17.37
CA ALA A 142 -10.03 -4.81 17.05
C ALA A 142 -8.90 -4.18 17.90
N GLY A 143 -9.18 -3.12 18.67
CA GLY A 143 -8.30 -2.54 19.69
C GLY A 143 -8.14 -3.33 21.00
N ALA A 144 -8.92 -4.39 21.24
CA ALA A 144 -8.80 -5.25 22.44
C ALA A 144 -7.91 -6.50 22.24
N ALA A 145 -7.46 -6.77 21.01
CA ALA A 145 -6.41 -7.74 20.72
C ALA A 145 -5.02 -7.10 20.90
N PRO A 146 -3.97 -7.84 21.28
CA PRO A 146 -2.62 -7.27 21.41
C PRO A 146 -2.24 -6.57 20.12
N ALA A 147 -1.72 -5.33 20.23
CA ALA A 147 -1.43 -4.43 19.11
C ALA A 147 -0.59 -5.05 17.98
N ALA A 148 0.17 -6.10 18.29
CA ALA A 148 0.98 -6.91 17.37
C ALA A 148 0.18 -7.90 16.47
N ALA A 149 -1.15 -8.01 16.63
CA ALA A 149 -2.00 -8.88 15.81
C ALA A 149 -2.91 -8.10 14.83
N ARG A 150 -2.97 -6.76 14.93
CA ARG A 150 -3.94 -5.94 14.20
C ARG A 150 -3.34 -5.32 12.94
N ARG A 151 -4.13 -5.28 11.86
CA ARG A 151 -3.76 -4.54 10.65
C ARG A 151 -3.75 -3.04 10.94
N LEU A 152 -2.69 -2.36 10.50
CA LEU A 152 -2.51 -0.92 10.66
C LEU A 152 -3.35 -0.16 9.63
N SER A 153 -4.02 0.91 10.09
CA SER A 153 -4.80 1.79 9.22
C SER A 153 -3.89 2.61 8.31
N ALA A 154 -4.44 3.13 7.21
CA ALA A 154 -3.70 4.00 6.30
C ALA A 154 -3.11 5.22 7.03
N ASP A 155 -3.86 5.83 7.95
CA ASP A 155 -3.45 7.02 8.72
C ASP A 155 -2.30 6.75 9.69
N ILE A 156 -2.19 5.52 10.20
CA ILE A 156 -1.04 5.11 11.02
C ILE A 156 0.17 4.90 10.11
N LEU A 157 -0.02 4.27 8.95
CA LEU A 157 1.06 3.97 8.00
C LEU A 157 1.65 5.22 7.35
N THR A 158 0.90 6.31 7.21
CA THR A 158 1.40 7.58 6.66
C THR A 158 2.40 8.29 7.56
N LYS A 159 2.59 7.83 8.82
CA LYS A 159 3.68 8.30 9.69
C LYS A 159 5.07 7.85 9.24
N VAL A 160 5.15 6.95 8.26
CA VAL A 160 6.42 6.53 7.66
C VAL A 160 6.92 7.60 6.71
N GLU A 161 8.02 8.24 7.08
CA GLU A 161 8.71 9.27 6.30
C GLU A 161 9.91 8.70 5.49
N ALA A 162 10.48 9.52 4.61
CA ALA A 162 11.56 9.11 3.70
C ALA A 162 12.85 8.68 4.42
N ASP A 163 13.16 9.27 5.58
CA ASP A 163 14.31 8.93 6.42
C ASP A 163 14.20 7.50 7.00
N HIS A 164 13.00 7.12 7.44
CA HIS A 164 12.72 5.77 7.94
C HIS A 164 12.95 4.71 6.85
N ILE A 165 12.61 5.05 5.61
CA ILE A 165 12.80 4.19 4.42
C ILE A 165 14.27 4.09 4.08
N TRP A 166 15.01 5.20 4.10
CA TRP A 166 16.46 5.20 3.88
C TRP A 166 17.19 4.29 4.90
N HIS A 167 16.87 4.42 6.19
CA HIS A 167 17.42 3.56 7.22
C HIS A 167 17.01 2.09 7.04
N ALA A 168 15.79 1.81 6.60
CA ALA A 168 15.34 0.46 6.31
C ALA A 168 16.11 -0.18 5.17
N ILE A 169 16.39 0.57 4.10
CA ILE A 169 17.19 0.09 2.97
C ILE A 169 18.61 -0.21 3.41
N ARG A 170 19.25 0.70 4.16
CA ARG A 170 20.61 0.49 4.66
C ARG A 170 20.71 -0.79 5.50
N ASP A 171 19.75 -0.98 6.40
CA ASP A 171 19.76 -2.13 7.31
C ASP A 171 19.47 -3.44 6.55
N LEU A 172 18.63 -3.42 5.51
CA LEU A 172 18.41 -4.57 4.62
C LEU A 172 19.65 -4.90 3.79
N THR A 173 20.31 -3.90 3.21
CA THR A 173 21.54 -4.09 2.44
C THR A 173 22.68 -4.63 3.32
N ALA A 174 22.68 -4.29 4.61
CA ALA A 174 23.60 -4.83 5.61
C ALA A 174 23.23 -6.25 6.09
N GLY A 175 22.17 -6.86 5.58
CA GLY A 175 21.77 -8.23 5.91
C GLY A 175 21.05 -8.38 7.26
N MET A 176 20.38 -7.32 7.74
CA MET A 176 19.59 -7.39 8.98
C MET A 176 18.47 -8.43 8.87
N ASP A 177 18.36 -9.28 9.90
CA ASP A 177 17.27 -10.26 10.00
C ASP A 177 15.90 -9.58 10.15
N HIS A 178 14.87 -10.12 9.49
CA HIS A 178 13.55 -9.53 9.46
C HIS A 178 12.43 -10.56 9.19
N PRO A 179 11.20 -10.32 9.67
CA PRO A 179 10.09 -11.26 9.52
C PRO A 179 9.46 -11.26 8.11
N PHE A 180 9.91 -10.39 7.20
CA PHE A 180 9.35 -10.24 5.86
C PHE A 180 9.99 -11.24 4.88
N GLY A 181 9.19 -11.85 4.01
CA GLY A 181 9.71 -12.73 2.95
C GLY A 181 10.26 -11.95 1.75
N GLU A 182 10.86 -12.67 0.80
CA GLU A 182 11.30 -12.11 -0.48
C GLU A 182 10.15 -11.51 -1.30
N SER A 183 10.49 -10.62 -2.23
CA SER A 183 9.56 -10.07 -3.21
C SER A 183 9.01 -11.15 -4.13
N SER A 184 7.69 -11.23 -4.27
CA SER A 184 7.03 -12.21 -5.14
C SER A 184 6.83 -11.72 -6.58
N THR A 185 6.73 -10.41 -6.79
CA THR A 185 6.22 -9.84 -8.07
C THR A 185 6.91 -8.54 -8.44
N TYR A 186 7.23 -7.72 -7.43
CA TYR A 186 7.86 -6.42 -7.62
C TYR A 186 9.04 -6.26 -6.66
N ASP A 187 10.09 -5.64 -7.17
CA ASP A 187 11.27 -5.21 -6.41
C ASP A 187 11.27 -3.70 -6.28
N LEU A 188 11.69 -3.23 -5.11
CA LEU A 188 12.12 -1.86 -4.94
C LEU A 188 13.55 -1.76 -5.45
N ILE A 189 13.80 -0.79 -6.33
CA ILE A 189 15.11 -0.53 -6.90
C ILE A 189 15.71 0.66 -6.16
N THR A 190 16.81 0.40 -5.46
CA THR A 190 17.61 1.45 -4.81
C THR A 190 18.36 2.29 -5.86
N ASP A 191 18.91 3.44 -5.45
CA ASP A 191 19.71 4.29 -6.33
C ASP A 191 20.97 3.57 -6.87
N ASP A 192 21.50 2.62 -6.10
CA ASP A 192 22.67 1.79 -6.45
C ASP A 192 22.29 0.54 -7.27
N GLY A 193 21.02 0.39 -7.64
CA GLY A 193 20.54 -0.73 -8.45
C GLY A 193 20.25 -2.02 -7.67
N VAL A 194 20.44 -2.03 -6.35
CA VAL A 194 20.08 -3.16 -5.48
C VAL A 194 18.57 -3.36 -5.50
N ARG A 195 18.15 -4.62 -5.69
CA ARG A 195 16.75 -5.06 -5.68
C ARG A 195 16.38 -5.53 -4.28
N LEU A 196 15.40 -4.88 -3.66
CA LEU A 196 14.93 -5.21 -2.31
C LEU A 196 13.43 -5.51 -2.30
N PRO A 197 12.94 -6.37 -1.39
CA PRO A 197 11.51 -6.59 -1.25
C PRO A 197 10.80 -5.32 -0.75
N PRO A 198 9.87 -4.70 -1.51
CA PRO A 198 9.21 -3.45 -1.08
C PRO A 198 8.50 -3.58 0.26
N LYS A 199 7.93 -4.77 0.52
CA LYS A 199 7.22 -5.06 1.76
C LYS A 199 8.17 -5.12 2.96
N ALA A 200 9.39 -5.64 2.78
CA ALA A 200 10.41 -5.67 3.83
C ALA A 200 10.91 -4.26 4.13
N VAL A 201 11.24 -3.49 3.09
CA VAL A 201 11.68 -2.09 3.20
C VAL A 201 10.66 -1.28 4.00
N PHE A 202 9.40 -1.32 3.59
CA PHE A 202 8.36 -0.55 4.26
C PHE A 202 8.09 -1.05 5.69
N GLY A 203 8.16 -2.36 5.94
CA GLY A 203 7.90 -2.92 7.27
C GLY A 203 8.94 -2.54 8.32
N LEU A 204 10.22 -2.51 7.93
CA LEU A 204 11.30 -2.01 8.78
C LEU A 204 11.20 -0.50 8.98
N ALA A 205 10.84 0.25 7.94
CA ALA A 205 10.59 1.69 8.05
C ALA A 205 9.43 1.99 9.02
N ALA A 206 8.33 1.25 8.91
CA ALA A 206 7.18 1.35 9.81
C ALA A 206 7.51 0.96 11.25
N THR A 207 8.38 -0.04 11.45
CA THR A 207 8.85 -0.41 12.80
C THR A 207 9.55 0.76 13.48
N ARG A 208 10.40 1.48 12.75
CA ARG A 208 11.08 2.67 13.26
C ARG A 208 10.11 3.82 13.53
N ALA A 209 9.23 4.11 12.56
CA ALA A 209 8.29 5.22 12.66
C ALA A 209 7.25 5.05 13.78
N LEU A 210 6.85 3.82 14.07
CA LEU A 210 5.77 3.52 15.02
C LEU A 210 6.28 3.08 16.39
N GLY A 211 7.58 2.82 16.55
CA GLY A 211 8.18 2.43 17.83
C GLY A 211 7.79 1.03 18.31
N PHE A 212 7.23 0.17 17.45
CA PHE A 212 6.95 -1.24 17.75
C PHE A 212 7.24 -2.12 16.54
N LYS A 213 7.53 -3.40 16.77
CA LYS A 213 7.85 -4.36 15.70
C LYS A 213 6.65 -4.55 14.76
N VAL A 214 6.80 -4.13 13.51
CA VAL A 214 5.79 -4.32 12.47
C VAL A 214 6.04 -5.64 11.74
N GLU A 215 4.99 -6.44 11.59
CA GLU A 215 5.04 -7.77 10.97
C GLU A 215 4.29 -7.81 9.62
N PRO A 216 4.49 -8.85 8.78
CA PRO A 216 3.90 -8.94 7.44
C PRO A 216 2.37 -8.86 7.38
N HIS A 217 1.64 -9.26 8.42
CA HIS A 217 0.18 -9.19 8.48
C HIS A 217 -0.35 -7.78 8.80
N HIS A 218 0.49 -6.89 9.35
CA HIS A 218 0.08 -5.54 9.72
C HIS A 218 -0.29 -4.65 8.53
N PHE A 219 0.20 -4.93 7.32
CA PHE A 219 -0.14 -4.14 6.15
C PHE A 219 -0.03 -4.96 4.85
N SER A 220 -0.61 -4.43 3.77
CA SER A 220 -0.49 -5.00 2.44
C SER A 220 0.43 -4.16 1.57
N ALA A 221 1.21 -4.83 0.72
CA ALA A 221 2.06 -4.22 -0.29
C ALA A 221 1.49 -4.49 -1.69
N GLY A 222 1.53 -3.50 -2.57
CA GLY A 222 1.00 -3.57 -3.93
C GLY A 222 0.45 -2.23 -4.43
N TRP A 223 0.17 -2.16 -5.73
CA TRP A 223 -0.38 -0.96 -6.37
C TRP A 223 -1.68 -0.50 -5.71
N GLY A 224 -1.77 0.79 -5.39
CA GLY A 224 -2.89 1.42 -4.69
C GLY A 224 -2.88 1.26 -3.17
N GLN A 225 -1.98 0.45 -2.59
CA GLN A 225 -1.82 0.35 -1.13
C GLN A 225 -0.90 1.45 -0.57
N PRO A 226 -1.05 1.84 0.71
CA PRO A 226 -0.20 2.87 1.34
C PRO A 226 1.30 2.59 1.21
N CYS A 227 1.70 1.32 1.39
CA CYS A 227 3.10 0.87 1.26
C CYS A 227 3.76 1.31 -0.06
N PHE A 228 3.18 1.02 -1.23
CA PHE A 228 3.80 1.42 -2.51
C PHE A 228 3.73 2.93 -2.72
N ARG A 229 2.62 3.56 -2.33
CA ARG A 229 2.46 5.01 -2.48
C ARG A 229 3.54 5.77 -1.71
N ILE A 230 3.81 5.35 -0.48
CA ILE A 230 4.80 6.00 0.40
C ILE A 230 6.22 5.74 -0.12
N LEU A 231 6.54 4.52 -0.56
CA LEU A 231 7.85 4.22 -1.17
C LEU A 231 8.11 5.03 -2.45
N LEU A 232 7.10 5.18 -3.31
CA LEU A 232 7.18 6.01 -4.52
C LEU A 232 7.31 7.50 -4.18
N ALA A 233 6.55 7.98 -3.19
CA ALA A 233 6.64 9.37 -2.71
C ALA A 233 8.01 9.68 -2.08
N ALA A 234 8.68 8.68 -1.50
CA ALA A 234 10.05 8.77 -1.01
C ALA A 234 11.11 8.72 -2.13
N GLY A 235 10.69 8.63 -3.41
CA GLY A 235 11.58 8.73 -4.57
C GLY A 235 12.12 7.39 -5.10
N TYR A 236 11.71 6.25 -4.51
CA TYR A 236 12.18 4.93 -4.95
C TYR A 236 11.35 4.38 -6.11
N ARG A 237 11.99 3.60 -6.99
CA ARG A 237 11.32 2.90 -8.09
C ARG A 237 10.84 1.53 -7.65
N ILE A 238 9.71 1.09 -8.18
CA ILE A 238 9.21 -0.27 -8.00
C ILE A 238 9.03 -0.90 -9.39
N GLU A 239 9.76 -1.98 -9.65
CA GLU A 239 9.78 -2.67 -10.95
C GLU A 239 9.31 -4.11 -10.81
N ALA A 240 8.66 -4.64 -11.85
CA ALA A 240 8.33 -6.06 -11.87
C ALA A 240 9.61 -6.91 -11.98
N LYS A 241 9.61 -8.10 -11.36
CA LYS A 241 10.62 -9.11 -11.66
C LYS A 241 10.47 -9.50 -13.13
N GLN A 242 11.53 -9.38 -13.92
CA GLN A 242 11.55 -9.96 -15.26
C GLN A 242 11.70 -11.48 -15.07
N GLU A 243 10.72 -12.26 -15.53
CA GLU A 243 10.97 -13.65 -15.85
C GLU A 243 11.85 -13.67 -17.10
N ASP A 244 12.93 -14.44 -17.09
CA ASP A 244 13.81 -14.61 -18.24
C ASP A 244 13.00 -15.11 -19.44
N GLY A 245 12.61 -14.16 -20.29
CA GLY A 245 11.76 -14.38 -21.46
C GLY A 245 12.20 -13.41 -22.54
N ASN A 246 13.16 -13.88 -23.35
CA ASN A 246 13.73 -13.24 -24.52
C ASN A 246 12.65 -12.50 -25.36
N PHE A 247 12.76 -11.17 -25.45
CA PHE A 247 11.98 -10.38 -26.39
C PHE A 247 12.94 -9.49 -27.19
N ASP A 248 13.15 -9.86 -28.44
CA ASP A 248 13.91 -9.09 -29.42
C ASP A 248 13.04 -7.93 -29.94
N PRO A 249 13.42 -6.65 -29.77
CA PRO A 249 12.65 -5.55 -30.30
C PRO A 249 13.08 -5.19 -31.72
N ASP A 250 12.22 -5.49 -32.70
CA ASP A 250 12.32 -4.95 -34.06
C ASP A 250 12.26 -3.41 -34.04
N PRO A 251 13.31 -2.69 -34.52
CA PRO A 251 13.41 -1.25 -34.38
C PRO A 251 12.82 -0.54 -35.59
N ARG A 252 11.48 -0.45 -35.73
CA ARG A 252 10.89 0.35 -36.82
C ARG A 252 9.40 0.68 -36.74
N ILE A 253 8.90 1.26 -35.63
CA ILE A 253 7.57 1.91 -35.62
C ILE A 253 7.56 3.19 -34.78
N TRP A 254 7.34 4.34 -35.43
CA TRP A 254 6.88 5.59 -34.81
C TRP A 254 5.38 5.72 -35.05
N VAL A 255 4.59 5.80 -33.97
CA VAL A 255 3.18 6.23 -34.02
C VAL A 255 3.04 7.38 -33.03
N GLU A 256 2.88 8.57 -33.59
CA GLU A 256 2.48 9.78 -32.87
C GLU A 256 1.06 9.57 -32.31
N GLY A 257 0.85 9.85 -31.01
CA GLY A 257 -0.50 9.95 -30.44
C GLY A 257 -0.95 8.85 -29.45
N GLU A 258 -0.13 7.85 -29.13
CA GLU A 258 -0.38 6.97 -27.99
C GLU A 258 0.46 7.41 -26.80
N ARG A 259 -0.14 7.60 -25.61
CA ARG A 259 0.57 7.94 -24.36
C ARG A 259 1.43 6.76 -23.88
N ARG A 260 2.47 6.46 -24.64
CA ARG A 260 3.66 5.76 -24.21
C ARG A 260 4.53 6.78 -23.49
N LEU A 261 4.33 6.89 -22.18
CA LEU A 261 5.30 7.53 -21.29
C LEU A 261 6.49 6.57 -21.10
N ALA A 262 7.15 6.21 -22.21
CA ALA A 262 8.36 5.43 -22.21
C ALA A 262 9.48 6.30 -22.79
N VAL A 263 10.54 6.44 -22.00
CA VAL A 263 11.87 6.96 -22.39
C VAL A 263 12.04 8.49 -22.41
N HIS A 264 11.93 9.12 -21.24
CA HIS A 264 12.81 10.24 -20.89
C HIS A 264 13.13 10.29 -19.37
N MET A 265 13.71 9.22 -18.84
CA MET A 265 14.42 9.28 -17.54
C MET A 265 15.74 8.52 -17.69
N ARG A 266 16.56 9.03 -18.62
CA ARG A 266 17.92 8.60 -18.88
C ARG A 266 18.78 9.15 -17.74
N ARG A 267 19.37 8.25 -16.93
CA ARG A 267 20.49 8.49 -16.00
C ARG A 267 20.33 9.68 -15.05
N GLU A 268 19.97 9.41 -13.80
CA GLU A 268 20.53 10.13 -12.65
C GLU A 268 20.38 9.23 -11.40
N ARG A 269 21.51 8.72 -10.91
CA ARG A 269 21.64 8.05 -9.61
C ARG A 269 21.31 9.09 -8.52
N GLY A 270 20.49 8.77 -7.52
CA GLY A 270 20.39 9.58 -6.28
C GLY A 270 19.09 10.38 -6.05
N ARG A 271 17.91 9.92 -6.49
CA ARG A 271 16.66 10.67 -6.24
C ARG A 271 16.28 10.73 -4.77
N GLY A 272 16.57 9.67 -3.99
CA GLY A 272 16.33 9.66 -2.56
C GLY A 272 17.22 10.68 -1.84
N LEU A 273 18.49 10.77 -2.25
CA LEU A 273 19.47 11.68 -1.68
C LEU A 273 19.15 13.16 -1.97
N ALA A 274 18.75 13.47 -3.22
CA ALA A 274 18.29 14.80 -3.60
C ALA A 274 17.07 15.24 -2.80
N GLN A 275 16.09 14.35 -2.60
CA GLN A 275 14.91 14.68 -1.81
C GLN A 275 15.24 14.85 -0.32
N ALA A 276 16.11 13.99 0.24
CA ALA A 276 16.57 14.09 1.62
C ALA A 276 17.28 15.43 1.89
N LYS A 277 18.14 15.87 0.96
CA LYS A 277 18.82 17.18 1.04
C LYS A 277 17.83 18.34 1.05
N LYS A 278 16.80 18.32 0.18
CA LYS A 278 15.79 19.37 0.13
C LYS A 278 15.02 19.50 1.45
N VAL A 279 14.65 18.37 2.06
CA VAL A 279 13.96 18.35 3.36
C VAL A 279 14.86 18.89 4.47
N ASP A 280 16.11 18.43 4.55
CA ASP A 280 17.09 18.93 5.54
C ASP A 280 17.34 20.44 5.38
N TYR A 281 17.51 20.91 4.15
CA TYR A 281 17.69 22.32 3.84
C TYR A 281 16.47 23.16 4.26
N GLY A 282 15.27 22.71 3.90
CA GLY A 282 14.01 23.36 4.29
C GLY A 282 13.84 23.45 5.81
N ARG A 283 14.23 22.40 6.56
CA ARG A 283 14.20 22.41 8.03
C ARG A 283 15.17 23.44 8.64
N ARG A 284 16.39 23.57 8.10
CA ARG A 284 17.42 24.48 8.64
C ARG A 284 17.19 25.93 8.26
N HIS A 285 16.67 26.19 7.07
CA HIS A 285 16.60 27.52 6.48
C HIS A 285 15.16 28.03 6.30
N GLY A 286 14.16 27.23 6.64
CA GLY A 286 12.73 27.55 6.58
C GLY A 286 12.12 27.54 5.17
N ARG A 287 12.95 27.65 4.13
CA ARG A 287 12.54 27.71 2.72
C ARG A 287 13.61 27.16 1.79
N LEU A 288 13.19 26.61 0.65
CA LEU A 288 14.08 26.16 -0.42
C LEU A 288 14.47 27.33 -1.32
N VAL A 289 15.69 27.84 -1.13
CA VAL A 289 16.29 28.88 -1.97
C VAL A 289 17.51 28.34 -2.69
N CYS A 290 17.84 28.93 -3.85
CA CYS A 290 19.08 28.62 -4.53
C CYS A 290 20.28 29.09 -3.70
N GLU A 291 21.13 28.18 -3.26
CA GLU A 291 22.32 28.46 -2.44
C GLU A 291 23.37 29.31 -3.18
N ARG A 292 23.26 29.40 -4.51
CA ARG A 292 24.17 30.21 -5.35
C ARG A 292 23.69 31.63 -5.62
N CYS A 293 22.44 31.80 -6.05
CA CYS A 293 21.93 33.10 -6.49
C CYS A 293 20.85 33.68 -5.58
N GLY A 294 20.47 32.98 -4.51
CA GLY A 294 19.43 33.40 -3.58
C GLY A 294 18.01 33.36 -4.15
N PHE A 295 17.80 32.77 -5.34
CA PHE A 295 16.48 32.68 -5.95
C PHE A 295 15.51 31.90 -5.06
N ASP A 296 14.40 32.55 -4.70
CA ASP A 296 13.30 32.00 -3.92
C ASP A 296 12.08 31.81 -4.85
N PRO A 297 11.82 30.58 -5.31
CA PRO A 297 10.74 30.34 -6.27
C PRO A 297 9.35 30.47 -5.66
N VAL A 298 9.18 30.22 -4.36
CA VAL A 298 7.87 30.33 -3.71
C VAL A 298 7.46 31.79 -3.64
N THR A 299 8.40 32.68 -3.35
CA THR A 299 8.18 34.13 -3.38
C THR A 299 7.91 34.63 -4.81
N VAL A 300 8.65 34.14 -5.80
CA VAL A 300 8.53 34.60 -7.20
C VAL A 300 7.26 34.09 -7.88
N TYR A 301 6.87 32.83 -7.65
CA TYR A 301 5.73 32.19 -8.31
C TYR A 301 4.45 32.17 -7.46
N GLY A 302 4.53 32.58 -6.19
CA GLY A 302 3.38 32.72 -5.30
C GLY A 302 2.73 31.39 -4.88
N SER A 303 3.43 30.27 -5.04
CA SER A 303 2.93 28.93 -4.73
C SER A 303 4.06 28.02 -4.26
N GLU A 304 3.76 27.13 -3.31
CA GLU A 304 4.65 26.05 -2.86
C GLU A 304 5.06 25.13 -4.02
N ALA A 305 4.27 25.06 -5.10
CA ALA A 305 4.64 24.35 -6.32
C ALA A 305 5.96 24.88 -6.94
N GLY A 306 6.35 26.12 -6.63
CA GLY A 306 7.62 26.71 -7.04
C GLY A 306 8.86 25.96 -6.52
N GLU A 307 8.76 25.21 -5.43
CA GLU A 307 9.88 24.42 -4.90
C GLU A 307 10.44 23.40 -5.90
N ALA A 308 9.62 22.99 -6.88
CA ALA A 308 10.04 22.14 -7.99
C ALA A 308 11.17 22.77 -8.84
N CYS A 309 11.34 24.10 -8.79
CA CYS A 309 12.40 24.81 -9.50
C CYS A 309 13.78 24.71 -8.85
N ILE A 310 13.88 24.19 -7.61
CA ILE A 310 15.14 23.90 -6.94
C ILE A 310 15.53 22.44 -7.20
N GLU A 311 16.73 22.23 -7.69
CA GLU A 311 17.36 20.96 -8.01
C GLU A 311 18.56 20.75 -7.08
N VAL A 312 18.95 19.49 -6.81
CA VAL A 312 20.11 19.19 -5.96
C VAL A 312 21.26 18.75 -6.84
N HIS A 313 22.41 19.38 -6.64
CA HIS A 313 23.64 19.14 -7.35
C HIS A 313 24.71 18.60 -6.41
N HIS A 314 25.60 17.73 -6.88
CA HIS A 314 26.77 17.30 -6.11
C HIS A 314 27.85 18.37 -6.19
N ALA A 315 28.27 18.94 -5.06
CA ALA A 315 29.20 20.04 -5.00
C ALA A 315 30.63 19.67 -5.45
N ALA A 316 31.03 18.40 -5.31
CA ALA A 316 32.42 17.99 -5.46
C ALA A 316 32.79 17.24 -6.76
N THR A 317 31.83 16.62 -7.47
CA THR A 317 32.20 15.76 -8.61
C THR A 317 31.05 15.60 -9.60
N GLU A 318 31.34 15.61 -10.90
CA GLU A 318 30.42 15.05 -11.89
C GLU A 318 30.17 13.59 -11.56
N VAL A 319 28.90 13.19 -11.42
CA VAL A 319 28.46 11.80 -11.14
C VAL A 319 29.06 10.77 -12.11
N ARG A 320 29.57 11.22 -13.26
CA ARG A 320 30.27 10.40 -14.28
C ARG A 320 31.67 9.95 -13.87
N LEU A 321 32.32 10.62 -12.92
CA LEU A 321 33.70 10.36 -12.48
C LEU A 321 33.77 9.61 -11.14
N MET A 322 32.63 9.29 -10.52
CA MET A 322 32.58 8.56 -9.25
C MET A 322 32.80 7.07 -9.49
N ALA A 323 33.82 6.50 -8.83
CA ALA A 323 34.04 5.05 -8.78
C ALA A 323 32.93 4.35 -8.00
N ASP A 324 32.69 3.06 -8.27
CA ASP A 324 31.73 2.26 -7.53
C ASP A 324 32.13 2.20 -6.03
N GLY A 325 31.19 2.56 -5.14
CA GLY A 325 31.39 2.60 -3.68
C GLY A 325 31.62 3.98 -3.07
N HIS A 326 31.48 5.08 -3.82
CA HIS A 326 31.65 6.44 -3.28
C HIS A 326 30.49 6.83 -2.33
N GLU A 327 30.78 6.95 -1.03
CA GLU A 327 29.84 7.48 -0.04
C GLU A 327 29.59 8.97 -0.28
N THR A 328 28.33 9.38 -0.41
CA THR A 328 27.95 10.79 -0.54
C THR A 328 27.18 11.23 0.70
N ARG A 329 27.62 12.31 1.34
CA ARG A 329 26.97 12.92 2.50
C ARG A 329 26.08 14.08 2.05
N LEU A 330 25.10 14.46 2.88
CA LEU A 330 24.21 15.59 2.57
C LEU A 330 24.96 16.93 2.44
N GLU A 331 26.12 17.04 3.08
CA GLU A 331 27.02 18.19 2.98
C GLU A 331 27.72 18.29 1.60
N ASP A 332 27.83 17.18 0.87
CA ASP A 332 28.43 17.14 -0.47
C ASP A 332 27.44 17.59 -1.56
N LEU A 333 26.27 18.09 -1.16
CA LEU A 333 25.16 18.45 -2.03
C LEU A 333 24.79 19.92 -1.85
N ILE A 334 24.38 20.55 -2.94
CA ILE A 334 23.95 21.95 -2.99
C ILE A 334 22.62 22.08 -3.73
N CYS A 335 21.69 22.83 -3.14
CA CYS A 335 20.40 23.19 -3.71
C CYS A 335 20.56 24.38 -4.66
N LEU A 336 20.30 24.17 -5.96
CA LEU A 336 20.43 25.19 -7.01
C LEU A 336 19.11 25.36 -7.76
N CYS A 337 18.79 26.57 -8.21
CA CYS A 337 17.68 26.72 -9.16
C CYS A 337 18.04 26.10 -10.52
N ALA A 338 17.03 25.74 -11.32
CA ALA A 338 17.23 25.13 -12.64
C ALA A 338 18.23 25.90 -13.53
N ASN A 339 18.27 27.24 -13.47
CA ASN A 339 19.23 28.04 -14.22
C ASN A 339 20.66 27.91 -13.68
N CYS A 340 20.85 28.00 -12.37
CA CYS A 340 22.17 27.83 -11.75
C CYS A 340 22.67 26.39 -11.90
N HIS A 341 21.79 25.41 -11.82
CA HIS A 341 22.14 24.01 -12.02
C HIS A 341 22.68 23.78 -13.44
N ARG A 342 21.97 24.25 -14.47
CA ARG A 342 22.43 24.18 -15.87
C ARG A 342 23.73 24.93 -16.12
N TYR A 343 23.91 26.08 -15.45
CA TYR A 343 25.14 26.85 -15.57
C TYR A 343 26.34 26.13 -14.93
N VAL A 344 26.17 25.50 -13.76
CA VAL A 344 27.24 24.74 -13.08
C VAL A 344 27.67 23.53 -13.92
N HIS A 345 26.72 22.78 -14.50
CA HIS A 345 27.04 21.68 -15.43
C HIS A 345 27.82 22.13 -16.69
N ARG A 346 27.68 23.39 -17.11
CA ARG A 346 28.48 23.93 -18.23
C ARG A 346 29.88 24.36 -17.81
N LEU A 347 30.05 24.85 -16.57
CA LEU A 347 31.38 25.18 -16.04
C LEU A 347 32.21 23.91 -15.83
N SER A 348 31.63 22.86 -15.23
CA SER A 348 32.32 21.60 -14.98
C SER A 348 32.75 20.89 -16.26
N ALA A 349 31.94 21.00 -17.32
CA ALA A 349 32.27 20.50 -18.65
C ALA A 349 33.38 21.30 -19.37
N SER A 350 33.66 22.54 -18.96
CA SER A 350 34.68 23.41 -19.59
C SER A 350 36.04 23.37 -18.88
N SER A 351 36.12 22.78 -17.69
CA SER A 351 37.37 22.59 -16.92
C SER A 351 38.15 21.32 -17.28
N VAL A 352 37.66 20.55 -18.27
CA VAL A 352 38.37 19.43 -18.89
C VAL A 352 38.72 19.84 -20.32
N GLY A 353 39.71 20.71 -20.43
CA GLY A 353 40.26 21.22 -21.68
C GLY A 353 41.75 21.46 -21.51
#